data_AF-A0A537KJU6-F1
#
_entry.id   AF-A0A537KJU6-F1
#
_cell.length_a   1.000
_cell.length_b   1.000
_cell.length_c   1.000
_cell.angle_alpha   90.00
_cell.angle_beta   90.00
_cell.angle_gamma   90.00
#
_symmetry.space_group_name_H-M   'P 1'
#
loop_
_entity.id
_entity.type
_entity.pdbx_description
1 polymer ?
#
loop_
_entity_poly.entity_id
_entity_poly.type
_entity_poly.pdbx_seq_one_letter_code
_entity_poly.pdbx_strand_id
1 'polypeptide(L)'
;MRAISLALGALLAAAPLTAQAAPAKPDSTPNTGLVREVFAYEGGGRDPFVSLLRSGDVRPLLNDLKLVTVVYDGVYPGRSVAVLHDITNGKRYRVKTGEVVGRLRVTQIRPREVVFTVQEFGYERQETLSLAKQEVRP
;
A
#
# COMPACT_ATOMS: atom_id res chain seq x y z
N MET A 1 0.19 -11.82 -105.31
CA MET A 1 1.68 -11.87 -105.35
C MET A 1 2.18 -10.49 -104.97
N ARG A 2 3.05 -10.22 -103.99
CA ARG A 2 3.89 -11.01 -103.07
C ARG A 2 4.36 -10.05 -101.94
N ALA A 3 4.46 -10.59 -100.71
CA ALA A 3 5.44 -10.32 -99.62
C ALA A 3 5.68 -8.85 -99.16
N ILE A 4 5.35 -8.42 -97.93
CA ILE A 4 5.93 -8.73 -96.59
C ILE A 4 7.47 -8.64 -96.55
N SER A 5 8.03 -7.67 -95.82
CA SER A 5 8.93 -7.85 -94.64
C SER A 5 9.82 -6.62 -94.30
N LEU A 6 9.67 -6.14 -93.05
CA LEU A 6 10.68 -5.75 -92.04
C LEU A 6 11.94 -4.92 -92.37
N ALA A 7 12.11 -3.78 -91.67
CA ALA A 7 13.17 -3.50 -90.69
C ALA A 7 13.14 -1.99 -90.31
N LEU A 8 12.83 -1.59 -89.07
CA LEU A 8 13.68 -1.52 -87.86
C LEU A 8 14.34 -0.13 -87.69
N GLY A 9 13.99 0.60 -86.62
CA GLY A 9 14.63 1.90 -86.32
C GLY A 9 14.08 2.67 -85.12
N ALA A 10 14.11 2.04 -83.95
CA ALA A 10 14.15 2.60 -82.59
C ALA A 10 13.36 3.92 -82.28
N LEU A 11 12.18 3.73 -81.70
CA LEU A 11 11.49 4.72 -80.87
C LEU A 11 12.24 4.85 -79.52
N LEU A 12 12.82 6.02 -79.21
CA LEU A 12 13.32 6.35 -77.88
C LEU A 12 12.13 6.59 -76.94
N ALA A 13 11.73 5.55 -76.20
CA ALA A 13 10.79 5.68 -75.09
C ALA A 13 11.53 6.22 -73.86
N ALA A 14 11.18 7.42 -73.41
CA ALA A 14 11.62 7.95 -72.12
C ALA A 14 10.94 7.15 -71.00
N ALA A 15 11.71 6.33 -70.28
CA ALA A 15 11.25 5.64 -69.09
C ALA A 15 11.11 6.64 -67.92
N PRO A 16 10.05 6.58 -67.10
CA PRO A 16 9.95 7.40 -65.91
C PRO A 16 10.99 6.92 -64.88
N LEU A 17 11.79 7.84 -64.36
CA LEU A 17 12.63 7.58 -63.19
C LEU A 17 11.71 7.43 -61.98
N THR A 18 11.31 6.20 -61.66
CA THR A 18 10.74 5.90 -60.35
C THR A 18 11.85 6.04 -59.32
N ALA A 19 11.82 7.11 -58.52
CA ALA A 19 12.67 7.25 -57.35
C ALA A 19 12.31 6.13 -56.36
N GLN A 20 13.12 5.07 -56.34
CA GLN A 20 13.00 4.01 -55.35
C GLN A 20 13.37 4.62 -53.99
N ALA A 21 12.37 4.86 -53.14
CA ALA A 21 12.61 5.25 -51.76
C ALA A 21 13.43 4.13 -51.08
N ALA A 22 14.63 4.48 -50.61
CA ALA A 22 15.46 3.55 -49.85
C ALA A 22 14.67 3.10 -48.59
N PRO A 23 14.74 1.81 -48.22
CA PRO A 23 14.05 1.33 -47.04
C PRO A 23 14.54 2.09 -45.81
N ALA A 24 13.61 2.60 -45.01
CA ALA A 24 13.92 3.25 -43.75
C ALA A 24 14.75 2.29 -42.88
N LYS A 25 15.90 2.75 -42.39
CA LYS A 25 16.72 2.00 -41.43
C LYS A 25 15.85 1.71 -40.20
N PRO A 26 15.79 0.46 -39.72
CA PRO A 26 15.09 0.17 -38.47
C PRO A 26 15.76 0.93 -37.33
N ASP A 27 14.96 1.62 -36.52
CA ASP A 27 15.43 2.28 -35.31
C ASP A 27 16.00 1.24 -34.35
N SER A 28 17.31 1.30 -34.11
CA SER A 28 18.04 0.40 -33.22
C SER A 28 17.93 0.78 -31.75
N THR A 29 17.02 1.68 -31.38
CA THR A 29 16.81 2.09 -30.00
C THR A 29 16.26 0.89 -29.21
N PRO A 30 16.98 0.38 -28.19
CA PRO A 30 16.44 -0.67 -27.35
C PRO A 30 15.14 -0.15 -26.74
N ASN A 31 14.06 -0.89 -26.96
CA ASN A 31 12.75 -0.58 -26.41
C ASN A 31 12.82 -0.77 -24.89
N THR A 32 13.26 0.27 -24.18
CA THR A 32 13.28 0.32 -22.72
C THR A 32 11.83 0.31 -22.26
N GLY A 33 11.29 -0.90 -22.04
CA GLY A 33 9.91 -1.07 -21.63
C GLY A 33 9.64 -0.27 -20.36
N LEU A 34 8.70 0.67 -20.41
CA LEU A 34 8.24 1.37 -19.22
C LEU A 34 7.63 0.34 -18.27
N VAL A 35 8.29 0.10 -17.14
CA VAL A 35 7.72 -0.69 -16.06
C VAL A 35 6.79 0.22 -15.28
N ARG A 36 5.49 0.00 -15.39
CA ARG A 36 4.51 0.68 -14.55
C ARG A 36 4.58 0.07 -13.15
N GLU A 37 5.10 0.81 -12.20
CA GLU A 37 4.95 0.46 -10.79
C GLU A 37 3.46 0.50 -10.42
N VAL A 38 2.96 -0.58 -9.81
CA VAL A 38 1.58 -0.68 -9.31
C VAL A 38 1.65 -0.85 -7.81
N PHE A 39 1.22 0.17 -7.07
CA PHE A 39 1.13 0.11 -5.62
C PHE A 39 -0.23 -0.44 -5.20
N ALA A 40 -0.22 -1.47 -4.37
CA ALA A 40 -1.41 -1.94 -3.67
C ALA A 40 -1.41 -1.32 -2.28
N TYR A 41 -2.41 -0.50 -1.99
CA TYR A 41 -2.66 0.01 -0.64
C TYR A 41 -3.65 -0.92 0.06
N GLU A 42 -3.42 -1.21 1.34
CA GLU A 42 -4.44 -1.88 2.14
C GLU A 42 -5.62 -0.91 2.36
N GLY A 43 -6.84 -1.37 2.03
CA GLY A 43 -8.07 -0.60 2.19
C GLY A 43 -9.02 -0.76 1.00
N GLY A 44 -10.31 -0.97 1.28
CA GLY A 44 -11.35 -1.08 0.26
C GLY A 44 -11.85 0.29 -0.25
N GLY A 45 -12.70 0.26 -1.27
CA GLY A 45 -13.39 1.44 -1.79
C GLY A 45 -14.38 2.00 -0.78
N ARG A 46 -13.93 2.94 0.05
CA ARG A 46 -14.73 3.64 1.06
C ARG A 46 -15.21 4.97 0.50
N ASP A 47 -16.44 5.35 0.84
CA ASP A 47 -16.95 6.69 0.54
C ASP A 47 -16.08 7.75 1.27
N PRO A 48 -15.40 8.65 0.53
CA PRO A 48 -14.54 9.66 1.14
C PRO A 48 -15.32 10.70 1.96
N PHE A 49 -16.63 10.82 1.77
CA PHE A 49 -17.45 11.83 2.46
C PHE A 49 -18.09 11.30 3.75
N VAL A 50 -18.11 9.98 3.97
CA VAL A 50 -18.61 9.40 5.22
C VAL A 50 -17.53 9.52 6.30
N SER A 51 -17.90 10.12 7.44
CA SER A 51 -17.00 10.24 8.59
C SER A 51 -16.56 8.86 9.11
N LEU A 52 -15.27 8.73 9.38
CA LEU A 52 -14.62 7.53 9.92
C LEU A 52 -15.08 7.16 11.33
N LEU A 53 -15.51 8.17 12.08
CA LEU A 53 -16.09 7.95 13.40
C LEU A 53 -17.46 7.27 13.32
N ARG A 54 -18.16 7.42 12.18
CA ARG A 54 -19.48 6.84 11.93
C ARG A 54 -19.41 5.44 11.34
N SER A 55 -18.47 5.17 10.43
CA SER A 55 -18.35 3.86 9.79
C SER A 55 -17.72 2.80 10.68
N GLY A 56 -17.01 3.17 11.74
CA GLY A 56 -16.43 2.23 12.70
C GLY A 56 -15.12 1.58 12.22
N ASP A 57 -14.71 1.78 10.97
CA ASP A 57 -13.46 1.26 10.38
C ASP A 57 -12.20 1.66 11.17
N VAL A 58 -12.29 2.76 11.91
CA VAL A 58 -11.19 3.36 12.68
C VAL A 58 -11.09 2.82 14.10
N ARG A 59 -12.12 2.09 14.57
CA ARG A 59 -12.19 1.54 15.94
C ARG A 59 -11.47 0.19 16.05
N PRO A 60 -10.92 -0.14 17.22
CA PRO A 60 -10.89 0.67 18.46
C PRO A 60 -9.88 1.83 18.39
N LEU A 61 -10.23 2.97 18.98
CA LEU A 61 -9.29 4.07 19.26
C LEU A 61 -8.55 3.81 20.58
N LEU A 62 -7.39 4.44 20.78
CA LEU A 62 -6.66 4.32 22.05
C LEU A 62 -7.52 4.78 23.24
N ASN A 63 -8.28 5.87 23.08
CA ASN A 63 -9.17 6.41 24.11
C ASN A 63 -10.34 5.49 24.48
N ASP A 64 -10.71 4.58 23.57
CA ASP A 64 -11.75 3.57 23.82
C ASP A 64 -11.17 2.37 24.59
N LEU A 65 -9.85 2.26 24.71
CA LEU A 65 -9.19 1.16 25.41
C LEU A 65 -8.83 1.55 26.84
N LYS A 66 -9.13 0.66 27.77
CA LYS A 66 -8.64 0.72 29.15
C LYS A 66 -7.67 -0.42 29.39
N LEU A 67 -6.49 -0.09 29.90
CA LEU A 67 -5.56 -1.10 30.38
C LEU A 67 -6.10 -1.68 31.69
N VAL A 68 -6.37 -2.98 31.72
CA VAL A 68 -6.94 -3.67 32.90
C VAL A 68 -5.87 -4.42 33.67
N THR A 69 -5.02 -5.16 32.95
CA THR A 69 -4.00 -6.01 33.55
C THR A 69 -2.77 -6.00 32.67
N VAL A 70 -1.60 -6.03 33.31
CA VAL A 70 -0.33 -6.35 32.67
C VAL A 70 0.28 -7.53 33.41
N VAL A 71 0.57 -8.60 32.67
CA VAL A 71 1.42 -9.70 33.13
C VAL A 71 2.80 -9.42 32.57
N TYR A 72 3.66 -8.83 33.41
CA TYR A 72 5.00 -8.42 33.02
C TYR A 72 6.03 -9.49 33.43
N ASP A 73 6.85 -9.93 32.47
CA ASP A 73 8.02 -10.77 32.72
C ASP A 73 9.28 -9.90 32.63
N GLY A 74 9.94 -9.67 33.77
CA GLY A 74 11.13 -8.84 33.86
C GLY A 74 12.39 -9.48 33.28
N VAL A 75 12.42 -10.81 33.14
CA VAL A 75 13.55 -11.54 32.55
C VAL A 75 13.43 -11.54 31.04
N TYR A 76 12.22 -11.75 30.52
CA TYR A 76 11.93 -11.76 29.09
C TYR A 76 10.77 -10.82 28.75
N PRO A 77 11.02 -9.52 28.54
CA PRO A 77 9.98 -8.53 28.26
C PRO A 77 9.08 -8.88 27.07
N GLY A 78 9.60 -9.59 26.06
CA GLY A 78 8.82 -10.07 24.90
C GLY A 78 7.74 -11.11 25.21
N ARG A 79 7.77 -11.75 26.39
CA ARG A 79 6.72 -12.66 26.87
C ARG A 79 5.61 -11.95 27.64
N SER A 80 5.77 -10.66 27.90
CA SER A 80 4.77 -9.88 28.63
C SER A 80 3.46 -9.82 27.84
N VAL A 81 2.36 -9.79 28.57
CA VAL A 81 1.01 -9.77 28.01
C VAL A 81 0.24 -8.62 28.64
N ALA A 82 -0.41 -7.81 27.81
CA ALA A 82 -1.34 -6.80 28.26
C ALA A 82 -2.77 -7.21 27.96
N VAL A 83 -3.69 -6.91 28.87
CA VAL A 83 -5.12 -7.12 28.69
C VAL A 83 -5.81 -5.76 28.67
N LEU A 84 -6.40 -5.45 27.53
CA LEU A 84 -7.14 -4.22 27.28
C LEU A 84 -8.63 -4.52 27.27
N HIS A 85 -9.43 -3.59 27.77
CA HIS A 85 -10.87 -3.62 27.69
C HIS A 85 -11.37 -2.43 26.88
N ASP A 86 -12.12 -2.71 25.84
CA ASP A 86 -12.73 -1.70 25.00
C ASP A 86 -14.08 -1.28 25.59
N ILE A 87 -14.20 0.01 25.92
CA ILE A 87 -15.41 0.56 26.53
C ILE A 87 -16.57 0.69 25.55
N THR A 88 -16.31 0.69 24.24
CA THR A 88 -17.35 0.89 23.23
C THR A 88 -18.09 -0.41 22.90
N ASN A 89 -17.40 -1.54 22.89
CA ASN A 89 -17.98 -2.86 22.55
C ASN A 89 -17.90 -3.89 23.70
N GLY A 90 -17.24 -3.58 24.81
CA GLY A 90 -17.04 -4.48 25.95
C GLY A 90 -16.06 -5.64 25.70
N LYS A 91 -15.38 -5.66 24.55
CA LYS A 91 -14.45 -6.72 24.16
C LYS A 91 -13.14 -6.59 24.94
N ARG A 92 -12.57 -7.74 25.31
CA ARG A 92 -11.24 -7.81 25.90
C ARG A 92 -10.22 -8.23 24.83
N TYR A 93 -9.17 -7.44 24.68
CA TYR A 93 -8.04 -7.75 23.81
C TYR A 93 -6.87 -8.19 24.67
N ARG A 94 -6.35 -9.39 24.40
CA ARG A 94 -5.11 -9.87 25.01
C ARG A 94 -4.02 -9.71 23.97
N VAL A 95 -3.04 -8.87 24.27
CA VAL A 95 -2.00 -8.49 23.31
C VAL A 95 -0.60 -8.76 23.82
N LYS A 96 0.31 -9.04 22.88
CA LYS A 96 1.76 -9.14 23.09
C LYS A 96 2.49 -8.03 22.35
N THR A 97 3.77 -7.86 22.68
CA THR A 97 4.66 -6.98 21.92
C THR A 97 4.67 -7.34 20.43
N GLY A 98 4.43 -6.36 19.57
CA GLY A 98 4.36 -6.51 18.12
C GLY A 98 2.97 -6.82 17.56
N GLU A 99 1.99 -7.22 18.38
CA GLU A 99 0.62 -7.45 17.94
C GLU A 99 -0.10 -6.13 17.62
N VAL A 100 -1.11 -6.22 16.75
CA VAL A 100 -1.88 -5.08 16.25
C VAL A 100 -3.34 -5.21 16.66
N VAL A 101 -3.91 -4.14 17.19
CA VAL A 101 -5.33 -4.02 17.53
C VAL A 101 -5.90 -2.81 16.80
N GLY A 102 -6.69 -3.05 15.75
CA GLY A 102 -7.14 -2.00 14.85
C GLY A 102 -5.95 -1.33 14.19
N ARG A 103 -5.68 -0.07 14.55
CA ARG A 103 -4.55 0.75 14.05
C ARG A 103 -3.47 0.98 15.10
N LEU A 104 -3.55 0.26 16.21
CA LEU A 104 -2.65 0.36 17.35
C LEU A 104 -1.69 -0.83 17.31
N ARG A 105 -0.41 -0.57 17.12
CA ARG A 105 0.63 -1.58 17.24
C ARG A 105 1.24 -1.53 18.63
N VAL A 106 1.34 -2.67 19.31
CA VAL A 106 2.02 -2.74 20.61
C VAL A 106 3.52 -2.67 20.41
N THR A 107 4.15 -1.62 20.90
CA THR A 107 5.60 -1.40 20.75
C THR A 107 6.36 -1.91 21.96
N GLN A 108 5.85 -1.63 23.16
CA GLN A 108 6.48 -2.08 24.41
C GLN A 108 5.43 -2.26 25.50
N ILE A 109 5.56 -3.32 26.28
CA ILE A 109 4.78 -3.55 27.50
C ILE A 109 5.68 -3.25 28.70
N ARG A 110 5.24 -2.34 29.58
CA ARG A 110 5.91 -1.97 30.83
C ARG A 110 5.02 -2.39 32.01
N PRO A 111 5.54 -2.44 33.25
CA PRO A 111 4.79 -2.98 34.39
C PRO A 111 3.44 -2.31 34.67
N ARG A 112 3.30 -1.01 34.36
CA ARG A 112 2.09 -0.23 34.64
C ARG A 112 1.56 0.55 33.43
N GLU A 113 2.16 0.36 32.27
CA GLU A 113 1.79 1.10 31.06
C GLU A 113 2.15 0.29 29.82
N VAL A 114 1.43 0.53 28.74
CA VAL A 114 1.71 -0.08 27.45
C VAL A 114 1.90 1.03 26.44
N VAL A 115 3.00 0.92 25.70
CA VAL A 115 3.37 1.83 24.63
C VAL A 115 2.81 1.29 23.33
N PHE A 116 2.03 2.11 22.65
CA PHE A 116 1.48 1.83 21.33
C PHE A 116 2.09 2.77 20.30
N THR A 117 2.30 2.26 19.09
CA THR A 117 2.45 3.09 17.90
C THR A 117 1.10 3.11 17.19
N VAL A 118 0.49 4.28 17.12
CA VAL A 118 -0.77 4.55 16.42
C VAL A 118 -0.44 4.91 14.98
N GLN A 119 -0.94 4.13 14.02
CA GLN A 119 -0.76 4.36 12.59
C GLN A 119 -2.04 4.94 12.00
N GLU A 120 -2.06 6.24 11.71
CA GLU A 120 -3.25 6.93 11.20
C GLU A 120 -2.90 7.82 10.02
N PHE A 121 -3.55 7.60 8.88
CA PHE A 121 -3.52 8.49 7.70
C PHE A 121 -2.09 8.90 7.25
N GLY A 122 -1.14 7.97 7.28
CA GLY A 122 0.25 8.23 6.90
C GLY A 122 1.08 8.93 8.00
N TYR A 123 0.53 9.07 9.21
CA TYR A 123 1.24 9.53 10.39
C TYR A 123 1.40 8.39 11.40
N GLU A 124 2.56 8.36 12.05
CA GLU A 124 2.84 7.44 13.15
C GLU A 124 3.09 8.23 14.43
N ARG A 125 2.37 7.89 15.50
CA ARG A 125 2.54 8.51 16.82
C ARG A 125 2.73 7.45 17.89
N GLN A 126 3.65 7.68 18.82
CA GLN A 126 3.75 6.85 20.00
C GLN A 126 2.85 7.41 21.11
N GLU A 127 1.99 6.57 21.67
CA GLU A 127 1.14 6.90 22.81
C GLU A 127 1.24 5.85 23.90
N THR A 128 1.06 6.28 25.14
CA THR A 128 1.13 5.43 26.32
C THR A 128 -0.23 5.32 26.99
N LEU A 129 -0.65 4.09 27.24
CA LEU A 129 -1.83 3.79 28.03
C LEU A 129 -1.39 3.27 29.40
N SER A 130 -1.70 4.01 30.46
CA SER A 130 -1.35 3.64 31.82
C SER A 130 -2.46 2.85 32.51
N LEU A 131 -2.06 2.00 33.45
CA LEU A 131 -2.97 1.26 34.30
C LEU A 131 -3.66 2.26 35.24
N ALA A 132 -5.00 2.23 35.28
CA ALA A 132 -5.78 3.11 36.14
C ALA A 132 -5.27 3.02 37.59
N LYS A 133 -4.90 4.17 38.16
CA LYS A 133 -4.46 4.25 39.55
C LYS A 133 -5.69 3.97 40.43
N GLN A 134 -5.62 2.92 41.26
CA GLN A 134 -6.61 2.74 42.31
C GLN A 134 -6.44 3.87 43.33
N GLU A 135 -7.44 4.74 43.45
CA GLU A 135 -7.53 5.69 44.53
C GLU A 135 -7.98 4.93 45.78
N VAL A 136 -7.06 4.76 46.74
CA VAL A 136 -7.41 4.24 48.06
C VAL A 136 -8.15 5.36 48.77
N ARG A 137 -9.47 5.20 48.93
CA ARG A 137 -10.29 6.12 49.71
C ARG A 137 -9.94 5.91 51.21
N PRO A 138 -9.66 7.00 51.97
CA PRO A 138 -9.29 6.91 53.38
C PRO A 138 -10.43 6.39 54.26
#